data_AF-A0AA86GKJ2-F1
#
_entry.id   AF-A0AA86GKJ2-F1
#
_cell.length_a   1.000
_cell.length_b   1.000
_cell.length_c   1.000
_cell.angle_alpha   90.00
_cell.angle_beta   90.00
_cell.angle_gamma   90.00
#
_symmetry.space_group_name_H-M   'P 1'
#
loop_
_entity.id
_entity.type
_entity.pdbx_description
1 polymer ?
#
loop_
_entity_poly.entity_id
_entity_poly.type
_entity_poly.pdbx_seq_one_letter_code
_entity_poly.pdbx_strand_id
1 'polypeptide(L)'
;MFLVRQLAAHGHPDGLFVLGRHLWSGGLVTSDPVAAREQFDRAARAGHGPARILSTNLLASGIAGPRNWLTALSRMSDERAIDPRRKLQIELLSRMTLNSAGQPERLRKPERLSDLPDAQLFPGFATAAECAYLLELGSRNYRPAEINDGRGGTRLDPIRNSDEFTIHWLIEDPVVHAINRRIAAVAASEADRGEAMQLLRYRPGQRYRAHYDYNPGLDNQRELTALIYLNHDYKGGETSFIKTALKVKGRKGDLLLFRNTLSDGSVDPMSEHEGSSIISGTKYLASRWIRERRFAP
;
A
#
# COMPACT_ATOMS: atom_id res chain seq x y z
N MET A 1 -13.02 -9.42 26.65
CA MET A 1 -13.89 -8.48 25.90
C MET A 1 -14.93 -7.76 26.74
N PHE A 2 -15.48 -8.37 27.80
CA PHE A 2 -16.47 -7.72 28.68
C PHE A 2 -16.04 -6.34 29.21
N LEU A 3 -14.90 -6.26 29.89
CA LEU A 3 -14.36 -5.00 30.44
C LEU A 3 -14.12 -3.92 29.37
N VAL A 4 -13.58 -4.31 28.22
CA VAL A 4 -13.34 -3.38 27.09
C VAL A 4 -14.64 -2.76 26.60
N ARG A 5 -15.70 -3.59 26.43
CA ARG A 5 -17.02 -3.09 26.04
C ARG A 5 -17.63 -2.18 27.11
N GLN A 6 -17.46 -2.51 28.39
CA GLN A 6 -17.92 -1.66 29.48
C GLN A 6 -17.22 -0.30 29.48
N LEU A 7 -15.89 -0.27 29.37
CA LEU A 7 -15.11 0.97 29.28
C LEU A 7 -15.51 1.81 28.05
N ALA A 8 -15.66 1.18 26.88
CA ALA A 8 -16.10 1.85 25.67
C ALA A 8 -17.53 2.41 25.78
N ALA A 9 -18.44 1.70 26.45
CA ALA A 9 -19.81 2.16 26.70
C ALA A 9 -19.83 3.44 27.55
N HIS A 10 -18.91 3.57 28.51
CA HIS A 10 -18.74 4.78 29.33
C HIS A 10 -17.85 5.84 28.69
N GLY A 11 -17.46 5.67 27.42
CA GLY A 11 -16.68 6.66 26.67
C GLY A 11 -15.20 6.74 27.06
N HIS A 12 -14.66 5.75 27.78
CA HIS A 12 -13.25 5.76 28.16
C HIS A 12 -12.35 5.66 26.91
N PRO A 13 -11.36 6.57 26.74
CA PRO A 13 -10.56 6.67 25.51
C PRO A 13 -9.87 5.35 25.12
N ASP A 14 -9.20 4.69 26.07
CA ASP A 14 -8.52 3.42 25.79
C ASP A 14 -9.49 2.27 25.48
N GLY A 15 -10.64 2.22 26.17
CA GLY A 15 -11.66 1.21 25.92
C GLY A 15 -12.23 1.32 24.51
N LEU A 16 -12.51 2.55 24.07
CA LEU A 16 -12.94 2.86 22.70
C LEU A 16 -11.87 2.45 21.68
N PHE A 17 -10.61 2.83 21.90
CA PHE A 17 -9.52 2.51 20.97
C PHE A 17 -9.29 1.00 20.84
N VAL A 18 -9.27 0.26 21.95
CA VAL A 18 -9.10 -1.21 21.95
C VAL A 18 -10.30 -1.90 21.31
N LEU A 19 -11.52 -1.45 21.60
CA LEU A 19 -12.72 -1.97 20.92
C LEU A 19 -12.65 -1.74 19.41
N GLY A 20 -12.26 -0.54 18.98
CA GLY A 20 -12.06 -0.22 17.57
C GLY A 20 -11.06 -1.16 16.89
N ARG A 21 -9.92 -1.47 17.54
CA ARG A 21 -8.95 -2.43 16.99
C ARG A 21 -9.54 -3.82 16.79
N HIS A 22 -10.32 -4.31 17.75
CA HIS A 22 -10.97 -5.62 17.64
C HIS A 22 -12.06 -5.63 16.57
N LEU A 23 -12.89 -4.59 16.49
CA LEU A 23 -13.87 -4.44 15.41
C LEU A 23 -13.18 -4.38 14.05
N TRP A 24 -11.99 -3.77 13.96
CA TRP A 24 -11.23 -3.75 12.72
C TRP A 24 -10.73 -5.15 12.33
N SER A 25 -9.94 -5.79 13.21
CA SER A 25 -9.27 -7.05 12.90
C SER A 25 -10.19 -8.28 12.94
N GLY A 26 -11.34 -8.17 13.60
CA GLY A 26 -12.17 -9.32 13.97
C GLY A 26 -11.52 -10.19 15.07
N GLY A 27 -11.90 -11.47 15.10
CA GLY A 27 -11.43 -12.47 16.06
C GLY A 27 -12.35 -12.58 17.27
N LEU A 28 -12.06 -11.82 18.32
CA LEU A 28 -12.89 -11.80 19.55
C LEU A 28 -14.27 -11.17 19.35
N VAL A 29 -14.45 -10.45 18.24
CA VAL A 29 -15.70 -9.85 17.78
C VAL A 29 -15.77 -10.03 16.26
N THR A 30 -16.97 -9.99 15.70
CA THR A 30 -17.14 -9.91 14.24
C THR A 30 -16.46 -8.65 13.72
N SER A 31 -15.73 -8.76 12.61
CA SER A 31 -15.10 -7.59 11.98
C SER A 31 -16.19 -6.65 11.44
N ASP A 32 -16.09 -5.38 11.81
CA ASP A 32 -16.91 -4.27 11.33
C ASP A 32 -16.01 -3.03 11.26
N PRO A 33 -15.34 -2.80 10.12
CA PRO A 33 -14.44 -1.67 9.93
C PRO A 33 -15.13 -0.31 10.07
N VAL A 34 -16.42 -0.21 9.76
CA VAL A 34 -17.19 1.04 9.87
C VAL A 34 -17.42 1.36 11.35
N ALA A 35 -17.90 0.39 12.13
CA ALA A 35 -18.03 0.56 13.57
C ALA A 35 -16.67 0.77 14.25
N ALA A 36 -15.60 0.12 13.76
CA ALA A 36 -14.24 0.34 14.24
C ALA A 36 -13.81 1.79 14.08
N ARG A 37 -14.02 2.37 12.89
CA ARG A 37 -13.74 3.79 12.61
C ARG A 37 -14.50 4.70 13.55
N GLU A 38 -15.78 4.42 13.80
CA GLU A 38 -16.57 5.19 14.76
C GLU A 38 -15.95 5.16 16.17
N GLN A 39 -15.47 3.99 16.64
CA GLN A 39 -14.81 3.91 17.94
C GLN A 39 -13.50 4.69 17.98
N PHE A 40 -12.71 4.68 16.90
CA PHE A 40 -11.51 5.50 16.82
C PHE A 40 -11.82 7.00 16.85
N ASP A 41 -12.87 7.43 16.16
CA ASP A 41 -13.32 8.83 16.17
C ASP A 41 -13.82 9.25 17.57
N ARG A 42 -14.54 8.37 18.28
CA ARG A 42 -14.95 8.59 19.67
C ARG A 42 -13.74 8.67 20.60
N ALA A 43 -12.77 7.77 20.46
CA ALA A 43 -11.54 7.77 21.25
C ALA A 43 -10.72 9.05 21.03
N ALA A 44 -10.63 9.51 19.78
CA ALA A 44 -9.97 10.76 19.42
C ALA A 44 -10.63 11.97 20.09
N ARG A 45 -11.97 12.05 20.07
CA ARG A 45 -12.73 13.10 20.77
C ARG A 45 -12.56 13.04 22.28
N ALA A 46 -12.37 11.86 22.85
CA ALA A 46 -12.07 11.64 24.26
C ALA A 46 -10.58 11.90 24.63
N GLY A 47 -9.76 12.40 23.71
CA GLY A 47 -8.37 12.79 23.96
C GLY A 47 -7.33 11.68 23.74
N HIS A 48 -7.68 10.53 23.17
CA HIS A 48 -6.72 9.47 22.89
C HIS A 48 -5.79 9.85 21.72
N GLY A 49 -4.53 10.17 22.02
CA GLY A 49 -3.54 10.67 21.05
C GLY A 49 -3.37 9.79 19.79
N PRO A 50 -3.05 8.50 19.91
CA PRO A 50 -2.93 7.61 18.74
C PRO A 50 -4.24 7.48 17.94
N ALA A 51 -5.40 7.58 18.58
CA ALA A 51 -6.68 7.50 17.89
C ALA A 51 -6.94 8.76 17.06
N ARG A 52 -6.46 9.93 17.51
CA ARG A 52 -6.53 11.18 16.77
C ARG A 52 -5.76 11.09 15.44
N ILE A 53 -4.53 10.58 15.48
CA ILE A 53 -3.72 10.36 14.26
C ILE A 53 -4.41 9.38 13.30
N LEU A 54 -4.88 8.25 13.84
CA LEU A 54 -5.54 7.20 13.06
C LEU A 54 -6.84 7.72 12.43
N SER A 55 -7.68 8.41 13.20
CA SER A 55 -8.93 9.04 12.73
C SER A 55 -8.67 10.01 11.58
N THR A 56 -7.63 10.85 11.70
CA THR A 56 -7.22 11.77 10.63
C THR A 56 -6.77 11.04 9.36
N ASN A 57 -6.02 9.95 9.48
CA ASN A 57 -5.61 9.14 8.32
C ASN A 57 -6.81 8.46 7.64
N LEU A 58 -7.73 7.85 8.41
CA LEU A 58 -8.96 7.26 7.86
C LEU A 58 -9.88 8.31 7.20
N LEU A 59 -9.94 9.52 7.76
CA LEU A 59 -10.65 10.64 7.14
C LEU A 59 -10.04 11.07 5.81
N ALA A 60 -8.70 11.06 5.70
CA ALA A 60 -7.98 11.41 4.49
C ALA A 60 -8.17 10.39 3.35
N SER A 61 -8.33 9.11 3.68
CA SER A 61 -8.51 8.03 2.71
C SER A 61 -9.97 7.78 2.34
N GLY A 62 -10.89 7.87 3.30
CA GLY A 62 -12.26 7.38 3.13
C GLY A 62 -12.41 5.87 3.31
N ILE A 63 -11.43 5.20 3.92
CA ILE A 63 -11.58 3.77 4.25
C ILE A 63 -12.60 3.64 5.37
N ALA A 64 -13.52 2.68 5.24
CA ALA A 64 -14.60 2.43 6.19
C ALA A 64 -15.46 3.67 6.58
N GLY A 65 -15.59 4.66 5.68
CA GLY A 65 -16.43 5.84 5.92
C GLY A 65 -16.15 7.00 4.97
N PRO A 66 -16.83 8.16 5.10
CA PRO A 66 -16.68 9.26 4.17
C PRO A 66 -15.26 9.85 4.18
N ARG A 67 -14.78 10.27 3.00
CA ARG A 67 -13.50 10.97 2.85
C ARG A 67 -13.69 12.47 3.02
N ASN A 68 -12.80 13.13 3.76
CA ASN A 68 -12.70 14.60 3.79
C ASN A 68 -11.22 15.02 3.86
N TRP A 69 -10.62 15.15 2.68
CA TRP A 69 -9.18 15.42 2.53
C TRP A 69 -8.76 16.74 3.19
N LEU A 70 -9.47 17.85 2.90
CA LEU A 70 -9.14 19.16 3.48
C LEU A 70 -9.19 19.17 5.00
N THR A 71 -10.22 18.56 5.59
CA THR A 71 -10.34 18.49 7.05
C THR A 71 -9.22 17.66 7.65
N ALA A 72 -8.85 16.55 7.01
CA ALA A 72 -7.72 15.75 7.46
C ALA A 72 -6.41 16.55 7.41
N LEU A 73 -6.13 17.27 6.33
CA LEU A 73 -4.94 18.13 6.22
C LEU A 73 -4.92 19.23 7.30
N SER A 74 -6.07 19.85 7.58
CA SER A 74 -6.16 20.86 8.64
C SER A 74 -5.78 20.27 10.00
N ARG A 75 -6.21 19.03 10.32
CA ARG A 75 -5.89 18.37 11.59
C ARG A 75 -4.42 18.03 11.74
N MET A 76 -3.73 17.68 10.64
CA MET A 76 -2.31 17.30 10.68
C MET A 76 -1.41 18.38 11.29
N SER A 77 -1.75 19.66 11.14
CA SER A 77 -0.97 20.78 11.68
C SER A 77 -0.95 20.78 13.21
N ASP A 78 -2.08 20.48 13.85
CA ASP A 78 -2.20 20.41 15.31
C ASP A 78 -1.59 19.12 15.87
N GLU A 79 -1.59 18.06 15.05
CA GLU A 79 -1.10 16.74 15.41
C GLU A 79 0.43 16.64 15.48
N ARG A 80 1.18 17.68 15.07
CA ARG A 80 2.65 17.71 15.13
C ARG A 80 3.21 17.48 16.54
N ALA A 81 2.46 17.85 17.58
CA ALA A 81 2.82 17.62 18.97
C ALA A 81 2.69 16.14 19.39
N ILE A 82 1.88 15.36 18.66
CA ILE A 82 1.61 13.94 18.94
C ILE A 82 2.47 13.05 18.03
N ASP A 83 2.53 13.38 16.73
CA ASP A 83 3.35 12.68 15.74
C ASP A 83 4.28 13.68 15.01
N PRO A 84 5.57 13.74 15.40
CA PRO A 84 6.54 14.63 14.76
C PRO A 84 6.67 14.43 13.24
N ARG A 85 6.29 13.25 12.70
CA ARG A 85 6.32 12.97 11.26
C ARG A 85 5.34 13.83 10.47
N ARG A 86 4.31 14.39 11.12
CA ARG A 86 3.35 15.30 10.46
C ARG A 86 4.05 16.48 9.77
N LYS A 87 5.16 16.99 10.31
CA LYS A 87 5.92 18.06 9.67
C LYS A 87 6.41 17.65 8.27
N LEU A 88 7.07 16.49 8.18
CA LEU A 88 7.56 15.96 6.91
C LEU A 88 6.42 15.59 5.96
N GLN A 89 5.34 15.00 6.49
CA GLN A 89 4.17 14.65 5.67
C GLN A 89 3.50 15.88 5.05
N ILE A 90 3.31 16.96 5.80
CA ILE A 90 2.77 18.24 5.29
C ILE A 90 3.69 18.81 4.20
N GLU A 91 5.01 18.81 4.42
CA GLU A 91 5.98 19.27 3.44
C GLU A 91 5.89 18.47 2.14
N LEU A 92 5.87 17.14 2.21
CA LEU A 92 5.74 16.27 1.04
C LEU A 92 4.43 16.51 0.29
N LEU A 93 3.31 16.58 1.00
CA LEU A 93 1.99 16.81 0.39
C LEU A 93 1.92 18.17 -0.29
N SER A 94 2.53 19.21 0.27
CA SER A 94 2.58 20.54 -0.35
C SER A 94 3.34 20.58 -1.67
N ARG A 95 4.22 19.60 -1.91
CA ARG A 95 4.98 19.45 -3.16
C ARG A 95 4.28 18.57 -4.19
N MET A 96 3.22 17.86 -3.80
CA MET A 96 2.41 17.08 -4.73
C MET A 96 1.40 17.98 -5.44
N THR A 97 1.22 17.78 -6.75
CA THR A 97 0.19 18.48 -7.51
C THR A 97 -1.17 17.80 -7.34
N LEU A 98 -1.88 18.16 -6.27
CA LEU A 98 -3.16 17.59 -5.88
C LEU A 98 -4.25 18.67 -5.80
N ASN A 99 -5.47 18.34 -6.21
CA ASN A 99 -6.63 19.21 -6.00
C ASN A 99 -7.13 19.14 -4.54
N SER A 100 -8.20 19.89 -4.25
CA SER A 100 -8.83 19.96 -2.92
C SER A 100 -9.40 18.63 -2.41
N ALA A 101 -9.70 17.67 -3.30
CA ALA A 101 -10.11 16.31 -2.94
C ALA A 101 -8.91 15.36 -2.76
N GLY A 102 -7.68 15.86 -2.91
CA GLY A 102 -6.44 15.10 -2.84
C GLY A 102 -6.17 14.26 -4.09
N GLN A 103 -6.91 14.46 -5.17
CA GLN A 103 -6.69 13.76 -6.44
C GLN A 103 -5.54 14.40 -7.23
N PRO A 104 -4.75 13.63 -7.97
CA PRO A 104 -3.71 14.20 -8.82
C PRO A 104 -4.30 15.03 -9.96
N GLU A 105 -3.79 16.24 -10.16
CA GLU A 105 -4.22 17.10 -11.27
C GLU A 105 -3.43 16.85 -12.55
N ARG A 106 -2.27 16.18 -12.43
CA ARG A 106 -1.41 15.85 -13.56
C ARG A 106 -0.96 14.41 -13.49
N LEU A 107 -1.20 13.68 -14.58
CA LEU A 107 -0.69 12.33 -14.77
C LEU A 107 0.65 12.34 -15.50
N ARG A 108 1.52 11.41 -15.13
CA ARG A 108 2.76 11.15 -15.87
C ARG A 108 2.40 10.40 -17.17
N LYS A 109 3.07 10.73 -18.27
CA LYS A 109 2.92 9.98 -19.51
C LYS A 109 3.67 8.64 -19.39
N PRO A 110 3.07 7.52 -19.81
CA PRO A 110 3.76 6.25 -19.84
C PRO A 110 4.68 6.14 -21.06
N GLU A 111 5.74 5.35 -20.91
CA GLU A 111 6.46 4.68 -21.99
C GLU A 111 5.88 3.27 -22.14
N ARG A 112 5.41 2.91 -23.33
CA ARG A 112 4.92 1.55 -23.59
C ARG A 112 6.12 0.62 -23.71
N LEU A 113 6.17 -0.43 -22.89
CA LEU A 113 7.24 -1.42 -22.91
C LEU A 113 6.85 -2.67 -23.70
N SER A 114 5.58 -3.06 -23.65
CA SER A 114 5.06 -4.25 -24.29
C SER A 114 3.54 -4.17 -24.46
N ASP A 115 3.04 -4.82 -25.51
CA ASP A 115 1.60 -5.06 -25.71
C ASP A 115 1.11 -6.34 -25.02
N LEU A 116 1.97 -7.36 -24.91
CA LEU A 116 1.64 -8.66 -24.31
C LEU A 116 2.84 -9.25 -23.53
N PRO A 117 2.83 -9.23 -22.18
CA PRO A 117 1.78 -8.64 -21.36
C PRO A 117 1.73 -7.12 -21.58
N ASP A 118 0.58 -6.51 -21.33
CA ASP A 118 0.47 -5.06 -21.36
C ASP A 118 1.30 -4.48 -20.20
N ALA A 119 2.40 -3.81 -20.54
CA ALA A 119 3.34 -3.26 -19.59
C ALA A 119 3.76 -1.84 -19.98
N GLN A 120 3.72 -0.95 -18.99
CA GLN A 120 4.02 0.47 -19.13
C GLN A 120 4.96 0.93 -18.02
N LEU A 121 5.93 1.77 -18.38
CA LEU A 121 6.79 2.47 -17.42
C LEU A 121 6.34 3.92 -17.30
N PHE A 122 6.29 4.45 -16.07
CA PHE A 122 6.07 5.86 -15.81
C PHE A 122 7.36 6.43 -15.19
N PRO A 123 8.27 7.01 -16.00
CA PRO A 123 9.52 7.56 -15.49
C PRO A 123 9.28 8.71 -14.52
N GLY A 124 10.04 8.73 -13.42
CA GLY A 124 9.92 9.77 -12.40
C GLY A 124 8.50 9.92 -11.87
N PHE A 125 7.79 8.80 -11.72
CA PHE A 125 6.50 8.76 -11.05
C PHE A 125 6.66 9.32 -9.65
N ALA A 126 7.31 8.61 -8.72
CA ALA A 126 7.60 9.10 -7.39
C ALA A 126 8.84 10.01 -7.38
N THR A 127 8.80 11.08 -6.59
CA THR A 127 9.97 11.94 -6.39
C THR A 127 11.00 11.25 -5.49
N ALA A 128 12.26 11.72 -5.53
CA ALA A 128 13.30 11.17 -4.65
C ALA A 128 12.96 11.29 -3.15
N ALA A 129 12.23 12.33 -2.76
CA ALA A 129 11.75 12.56 -1.39
C ALA A 129 10.60 11.61 -1.01
N GLU A 130 9.66 11.37 -1.93
CA GLU A 130 8.60 10.35 -1.75
C GLU A 130 9.20 8.94 -1.60
N CYS A 131 10.19 8.58 -2.42
CA CYS A 131 10.89 7.30 -2.28
C CYS A 131 11.62 7.18 -0.94
N ALA A 132 12.31 8.24 -0.50
CA ALA A 132 12.99 8.25 0.79
C ALA A 132 11.99 8.10 1.96
N TYR A 133 10.83 8.75 1.86
CA TYR A 133 9.75 8.62 2.83
C TYR A 133 9.24 7.18 2.94
N LEU A 134 8.95 6.53 1.81
CA LEU A 134 8.52 5.13 1.80
C LEU A 134 9.58 4.20 2.42
N LEU A 135 10.86 4.38 2.07
CA LEU A 135 11.95 3.60 2.67
C LEU A 135 12.02 3.77 4.19
N GLU A 136 11.82 4.99 4.69
CA GLU A 136 11.83 5.28 6.12
C GLU A 136 10.69 4.57 6.85
N LEU A 137 9.48 4.52 6.27
CA LEU A 137 8.36 3.76 6.82
C LEU A 137 8.70 2.26 6.96
N GLY A 138 9.49 1.71 6.04
CA GLY A 138 9.92 0.31 6.08
C GLY A 138 11.10 0.01 7.00
N SER A 139 11.98 0.98 7.27
CA SER A 139 13.34 0.80 7.82
C SER A 139 13.45 -0.16 9.02
N ARG A 140 12.49 -0.12 9.96
CA ARG A 140 12.44 -0.96 11.17
C ARG A 140 11.37 -2.05 11.13
N ASN A 141 10.57 -2.11 10.07
CA ASN A 141 9.38 -2.95 10.00
C ASN A 141 9.51 -4.13 9.01
N TYR A 142 10.56 -4.14 8.18
CA TYR A 142 10.83 -5.27 7.28
C TYR A 142 10.98 -6.59 8.06
N ARG A 143 10.21 -7.59 7.65
CA ARG A 143 10.30 -8.98 8.14
C ARG A 143 10.44 -9.93 6.95
N PRO A 144 11.01 -11.13 7.12
CA PRO A 144 11.01 -12.14 6.06
C PRO A 144 9.62 -12.34 5.47
N ALA A 145 9.54 -12.48 4.15
CA ALA A 145 8.29 -12.74 3.45
C ALA A 145 7.70 -14.09 3.87
N GLU A 146 6.43 -14.08 4.27
CA GLU A 146 5.69 -15.27 4.70
C GLU A 146 4.38 -15.40 3.94
N ILE A 147 3.91 -16.63 3.80
CA ILE A 147 2.59 -16.95 3.25
C ILE A 147 1.75 -17.68 4.29
N ASN A 148 0.43 -17.60 4.17
CA ASN A 148 -0.49 -18.40 4.99
C ASN A 148 -0.23 -19.89 4.70
N ASP A 149 -0.09 -20.69 5.75
CA ASP A 149 0.20 -22.13 5.63
C ASP A 149 -1.06 -22.99 5.38
N GLY A 150 -2.24 -22.37 5.31
CA GLY A 150 -3.54 -23.02 5.16
C GLY A 150 -4.07 -23.65 6.46
N ARG A 151 -3.33 -23.54 7.56
CA ARG A 151 -3.63 -24.16 8.88
C ARG A 151 -3.77 -23.12 9.99
N GLY A 152 -3.88 -21.84 9.62
CA GLY A 152 -4.00 -20.73 10.56
C GLY A 152 -2.67 -20.17 11.05
N GLY A 153 -1.55 -20.62 10.48
CA GLY A 153 -0.21 -20.08 10.71
C GLY A 153 0.37 -19.40 9.47
N THR A 154 1.63 -19.01 9.59
CA THR A 154 2.44 -18.50 8.49
C THR A 154 3.71 -19.33 8.35
N ARG A 155 4.24 -19.39 7.13
CA ARG A 155 5.54 -20.01 6.83
C ARG A 155 6.30 -19.15 5.84
N LEU A 156 7.62 -19.29 5.81
CA LEU A 156 8.45 -18.64 4.80
C LEU A 156 7.94 -18.95 3.39
N ASP A 157 7.92 -17.92 2.55
CA ASP A 157 7.54 -18.04 1.16
C ASP A 157 8.57 -18.91 0.40
N PRO A 158 8.17 -20.04 -0.21
CA PRO A 158 9.10 -20.95 -0.88
C PRO A 158 9.55 -20.42 -2.25
N ILE A 159 8.84 -19.44 -2.81
CA ILE A 159 9.06 -18.87 -4.14
C ILE A 159 9.83 -17.54 -4.03
N ARG A 160 9.61 -16.79 -2.95
CA ARG A 160 10.24 -15.51 -2.64
C ARG A 160 11.05 -15.59 -1.35
N ASN A 161 12.31 -15.18 -1.39
CA ASN A 161 13.17 -15.13 -0.20
C ASN A 161 13.56 -13.68 0.16
N SER A 162 12.64 -12.72 0.03
CA SER A 162 12.84 -11.30 0.36
C SER A 162 12.37 -10.96 1.78
N ASP A 163 12.56 -9.70 2.18
CA ASP A 163 11.83 -9.12 3.31
C ASP A 163 10.71 -8.21 2.80
N GLU A 164 9.64 -8.07 3.57
CA GLU A 164 8.50 -7.20 3.28
C GLU A 164 8.00 -6.43 4.51
N PHE A 165 7.30 -5.34 4.25
CA PHE A 165 6.48 -4.63 5.23
C PHE A 165 5.21 -4.12 4.55
N THR A 166 4.06 -4.57 5.04
CA THR A 166 2.75 -4.10 4.54
C THR A 166 2.33 -2.85 5.30
N ILE A 167 2.14 -1.74 4.58
CA ILE A 167 1.55 -0.51 5.12
C ILE A 167 0.03 -0.74 5.17
N HIS A 168 -0.43 -1.42 6.23
CA HIS A 168 -1.85 -1.74 6.42
C HIS A 168 -2.71 -0.47 6.45
N TRP A 169 -3.97 -0.53 6.00
CA TRP A 169 -4.93 0.58 5.97
C TRP A 169 -5.09 1.41 7.27
N LEU A 170 -4.72 0.87 8.44
CA LEU A 170 -4.76 1.57 9.73
C LEU A 170 -3.50 2.40 10.02
N ILE A 171 -2.41 2.12 9.31
CA ILE A 171 -1.12 2.77 9.46
C ILE A 171 -0.69 3.52 8.20
N GLU A 172 -1.44 3.39 7.11
CA GLU A 172 -1.33 4.30 5.97
C GLU A 172 -1.57 5.74 6.45
N ASP A 173 -0.77 6.66 5.91
CA ASP A 173 -0.86 8.08 6.20
C ASP A 173 -1.26 8.87 4.95
N PRO A 174 -1.58 10.18 5.08
CA PRO A 174 -2.02 10.99 3.95
C PRO A 174 -1.02 11.06 2.77
N VAL A 175 0.29 10.92 2.99
CA VAL A 175 1.29 10.85 1.90
C VAL A 175 1.11 9.55 1.13
N VAL A 176 1.01 8.41 1.84
CA VAL A 176 0.76 7.10 1.22
C VAL A 176 -0.58 7.10 0.48
N HIS A 177 -1.63 7.68 1.06
CA HIS A 177 -2.93 7.81 0.39
C HIS A 177 -2.86 8.63 -0.90
N ALA A 178 -2.08 9.71 -0.93
CA ALA A 178 -1.89 10.51 -2.14
C ALA A 178 -1.12 9.74 -3.23
N ILE A 179 -0.06 9.01 -2.85
CA ILE A 179 0.66 8.11 -3.77
C ILE A 179 -0.29 7.02 -4.30
N ASN A 180 -1.09 6.43 -3.43
CA ASN A 180 -2.09 5.41 -3.76
C ASN A 180 -3.13 5.91 -4.76
N ARG A 181 -3.61 7.16 -4.64
CA ARG A 181 -4.51 7.79 -5.62
C ARG A 181 -3.82 8.10 -6.94
N ARG A 182 -2.53 8.46 -6.91
CA ARG A 182 -1.74 8.63 -8.13
C ARG A 182 -1.55 7.32 -8.89
N ILE A 183 -1.32 6.21 -8.17
CA ILE A 183 -1.25 4.86 -8.77
C ILE A 183 -2.60 4.54 -9.42
N ALA A 184 -3.71 4.74 -8.69
CA ALA A 184 -5.05 4.48 -9.20
C ALA A 184 -5.35 5.28 -10.48
N ALA A 185 -4.97 6.56 -10.52
CA ALA A 185 -5.21 7.42 -11.66
C ALA A 185 -4.43 7.00 -12.91
N VAL A 186 -3.16 6.58 -12.79
CA VAL A 186 -2.40 6.06 -13.95
C VAL A 186 -2.84 4.65 -14.36
N ALA A 187 -3.43 3.89 -13.43
CA ALA A 187 -4.02 2.59 -13.67
C ALA A 187 -5.45 2.66 -14.23
N ALA A 188 -6.00 3.86 -14.46
CA ALA A 188 -7.41 4.06 -14.83
C ALA A 188 -8.38 3.29 -13.90
N SER A 189 -8.11 3.34 -12.60
CA SER A 189 -8.81 2.60 -11.55
C SER A 189 -9.11 3.50 -10.34
N GLU A 190 -9.74 2.93 -9.32
CA GLU A 190 -10.08 3.61 -8.07
C GLU A 190 -9.13 3.17 -6.95
N ALA A 191 -8.82 4.10 -6.03
CA ALA A 191 -7.84 3.84 -4.98
C ALA A 191 -8.26 2.75 -3.98
N ASP A 192 -9.57 2.51 -3.84
CA ASP A 192 -10.15 1.48 -2.96
C ASP A 192 -10.18 0.07 -3.60
N ARG A 193 -9.86 -0.05 -4.89
CA ARG A 193 -9.60 -1.32 -5.56
C ARG A 193 -8.19 -1.84 -5.27
N GLY A 194 -7.28 -0.97 -4.83
CA GLY A 194 -5.90 -1.35 -4.51
C GLY A 194 -5.79 -2.01 -3.13
N GLU A 195 -5.03 -3.11 -3.07
CA GLU A 195 -4.57 -3.70 -1.81
C GLU A 195 -3.67 -2.73 -1.03
N ALA A 196 -3.41 -3.03 0.24
CA ALA A 196 -2.42 -2.30 1.03
C ALA A 196 -1.04 -2.34 0.35
N MET A 197 -0.33 -1.22 0.36
CA MET A 197 0.99 -1.13 -0.24
C MET A 197 1.98 -2.02 0.51
N GLN A 198 2.77 -2.80 -0.23
CA GLN A 198 3.86 -3.60 0.32
C GLN A 198 5.20 -2.99 -0.03
N LEU A 199 6.03 -2.70 0.97
CA LEU A 199 7.43 -2.39 0.76
C LEU A 199 8.24 -3.68 0.75
N LEU A 200 9.08 -3.86 -0.26
CA LEU A 200 9.88 -5.07 -0.47
C LEU A 200 11.37 -4.72 -0.41
N ARG A 201 12.17 -5.59 0.19
CA ARG A 201 13.64 -5.47 0.27
C ARG A 201 14.31 -6.77 -0.16
N TYR A 202 15.22 -6.66 -1.13
CA TYR A 202 16.02 -7.78 -1.64
C TYR A 202 17.51 -7.47 -1.47
N ARG A 203 18.21 -8.27 -0.68
CA ARG A 203 19.66 -8.30 -0.48
C ARG A 203 20.35 -9.24 -1.47
N PRO A 204 21.69 -9.21 -1.59
CA PRO A 204 22.42 -10.13 -2.47
C PRO A 204 22.00 -11.60 -2.24
N GLY A 205 21.75 -12.32 -3.34
CA GLY A 205 21.25 -13.70 -3.34
C GLY A 205 19.73 -13.85 -3.17
N GLN A 206 19.01 -12.80 -2.77
CA GLN A 206 17.55 -12.82 -2.70
C GLN A 206 16.93 -12.56 -4.09
N ARG A 207 15.76 -13.16 -4.32
CA ARG A 207 14.99 -13.13 -5.57
C ARG A 207 13.51 -13.40 -5.29
N TYR A 208 12.70 -13.23 -6.33
CA TYR A 208 11.36 -13.80 -6.40
C TYR A 208 11.33 -14.67 -7.65
N ARG A 209 11.20 -15.99 -7.51
CA ARG A 209 11.10 -16.89 -8.66
C ARG A 209 9.85 -16.59 -9.50
N ALA A 210 9.84 -17.10 -10.73
CA ALA A 210 8.71 -17.00 -11.65
C ALA A 210 7.37 -17.30 -10.97
N HIS A 211 6.43 -16.38 -11.09
CA HIS A 211 5.08 -16.47 -10.53
C HIS A 211 4.12 -15.59 -11.33
N TYR A 212 2.84 -15.69 -10.95
CA TYR A 212 1.78 -14.81 -11.39
C TYR A 212 1.28 -14.02 -10.19
N ASP A 213 0.88 -12.77 -10.43
CA ASP A 213 0.20 -11.97 -9.42
C ASP A 213 -1.30 -12.23 -9.37
N TYR A 214 -1.89 -12.73 -10.46
CA TYR A 214 -3.26 -13.22 -10.44
C TYR A 214 -3.37 -14.52 -9.63
N ASN A 215 -4.56 -14.81 -9.14
CA ASN A 215 -4.88 -16.07 -8.48
C ASN A 215 -6.11 -16.72 -9.12
N PRO A 216 -5.94 -17.84 -9.87
CA PRO A 216 -7.05 -18.48 -10.58
C PRO A 216 -8.22 -18.80 -9.65
N GLY A 217 -9.44 -18.46 -10.07
CA GLY A 217 -10.66 -18.76 -9.31
C GLY A 217 -11.00 -17.77 -8.19
N LEU A 218 -10.24 -16.69 -8.00
CA LEU A 218 -10.71 -15.56 -7.20
C LEU A 218 -11.82 -14.80 -7.92
N ASP A 219 -12.94 -14.58 -7.24
CA ASP A 219 -14.06 -13.77 -7.75
C ASP A 219 -13.63 -12.33 -8.06
N ASN A 220 -12.88 -11.69 -7.16
CA ASN A 220 -12.33 -10.35 -7.35
C ASN A 220 -10.83 -10.43 -7.67
N GLN A 221 -10.48 -10.60 -8.96
CA GLN A 221 -9.11 -10.84 -9.39
C GLN A 221 -8.20 -9.62 -9.21
N ARG A 222 -6.89 -9.84 -9.07
CA ARG A 222 -5.84 -8.81 -9.25
C ARG A 222 -5.66 -8.53 -10.74
N GLU A 223 -6.23 -7.44 -11.22
CA GLU A 223 -6.21 -7.02 -12.62
C GLU A 223 -4.85 -6.43 -13.04
N LEU A 224 -4.24 -5.65 -12.14
CA LEU A 224 -3.02 -4.88 -12.41
C LEU A 224 -2.04 -4.98 -11.23
N THR A 225 -0.75 -4.88 -11.55
CA THR A 225 0.32 -4.73 -10.57
C THR A 225 1.09 -3.44 -10.82
N ALA A 226 1.30 -2.66 -9.76
CA ALA A 226 2.07 -1.43 -9.75
C ALA A 226 3.34 -1.60 -8.89
N LEU A 227 4.52 -1.43 -9.48
CA LEU A 227 5.83 -1.52 -8.80
C LEU A 227 6.58 -0.20 -8.89
N ILE A 228 6.75 0.51 -7.78
CA ILE A 228 7.60 1.71 -7.70
C ILE A 228 9.02 1.28 -7.31
N TYR A 229 10.01 1.64 -8.12
CA TYR A 229 11.42 1.43 -7.83
C TYR A 229 11.90 2.50 -6.83
N LEU A 230 12.29 2.11 -5.62
CA LEU A 230 12.66 3.05 -4.56
C LEU A 230 14.15 3.43 -4.57
N ASN A 231 14.96 2.65 -5.29
CA ASN A 231 16.37 2.89 -5.54
C ASN A 231 16.81 2.20 -6.86
N HIS A 232 18.07 2.38 -7.27
CA HIS A 232 18.62 1.78 -8.51
C HIS A 232 20.11 1.43 -8.42
N ASP A 233 20.73 1.65 -7.27
CA ASP A 233 22.14 1.38 -6.94
C ASP A 233 22.36 -0.09 -6.57
N TYR A 234 21.98 -1.00 -7.47
CA TYR A 234 22.17 -2.45 -7.31
C TYR A 234 22.44 -3.15 -8.66
N LYS A 235 23.09 -4.32 -8.61
CA LYS A 235 23.32 -5.20 -9.79
C LYS A 235 22.40 -6.42 -9.77
N GLY A 236 21.98 -6.88 -10.94
CA GLY A 236 20.87 -7.83 -11.08
C GLY A 236 19.53 -7.18 -10.72
N GLY A 237 18.56 -7.98 -10.26
CA GLY A 237 17.30 -7.48 -9.73
C GLY A 237 16.29 -6.98 -10.75
N GLU A 238 16.40 -7.35 -12.02
CA GLU A 238 15.43 -7.05 -13.06
C GLU A 238 14.06 -7.67 -12.72
N THR A 239 12.97 -7.01 -13.12
CA THR A 239 11.66 -7.65 -13.25
C THR A 239 11.61 -8.27 -14.64
N SER A 240 11.68 -9.59 -14.74
CA SER A 240 11.78 -10.32 -16.01
C SER A 240 10.48 -11.07 -16.30
N PHE A 241 9.86 -10.84 -17.45
CA PHE A 241 8.67 -11.55 -17.89
C PHE A 241 9.08 -12.81 -18.65
N ILE A 242 8.80 -13.99 -18.09
CA ILE A 242 9.46 -15.25 -18.46
C ILE A 242 9.12 -15.70 -19.89
N LYS A 243 7.89 -15.42 -20.32
CA LYS A 243 7.39 -15.82 -21.65
C LYS A 243 7.68 -14.81 -22.74
N THR A 244 8.37 -13.71 -22.42
CA THR A 244 8.75 -12.67 -23.37
C THR A 244 10.23 -12.32 -23.23
N ALA A 245 10.73 -11.44 -24.09
CA ALA A 245 12.07 -10.88 -23.95
C ALA A 245 12.11 -9.67 -22.97
N LEU A 246 10.97 -9.27 -22.39
CA LEU A 246 10.87 -8.05 -21.59
C LEU A 246 11.57 -8.22 -20.25
N LYS A 247 12.55 -7.34 -19.99
CA LYS A 247 13.21 -7.19 -18.69
C LYS A 247 13.22 -5.72 -18.31
N VAL A 248 12.74 -5.42 -17.10
CA VAL A 248 12.58 -4.05 -16.62
C VAL A 248 13.45 -3.81 -15.40
N LYS A 249 14.28 -2.77 -15.48
CA LYS A 249 15.06 -2.26 -14.36
C LYS A 249 14.87 -0.74 -14.26
N GLY A 250 13.84 -0.34 -13.52
CA GLY A 250 13.52 1.07 -13.34
C GLY A 250 14.57 1.84 -12.55
N ARG A 251 14.63 3.15 -12.77
CA ARG A 251 15.38 4.09 -11.95
C ARG A 251 14.58 4.43 -10.69
N LYS A 252 15.25 5.01 -9.70
CA LYS A 252 14.59 5.51 -8.49
C LYS A 252 13.45 6.47 -8.87
N GLY A 253 12.24 6.16 -8.41
CA GLY A 253 11.03 6.92 -8.68
C GLY A 253 10.18 6.40 -9.83
N ASP A 254 10.71 5.52 -10.68
CA ASP A 254 9.93 4.97 -11.79
C ASP A 254 8.84 4.03 -11.26
N LEU A 255 7.69 3.99 -11.94
CA LEU A 255 6.63 3.03 -11.70
C LEU A 255 6.50 2.11 -12.91
N LEU A 256 6.62 0.80 -12.72
CA LEU A 256 6.18 -0.21 -13.68
C LEU A 256 4.73 -0.58 -13.36
N LEU A 257 3.85 -0.47 -14.36
CA LEU A 257 2.47 -0.94 -14.30
C LEU A 257 2.29 -2.03 -15.36
N PHE A 258 1.78 -3.20 -14.98
CA PHE A 258 1.45 -4.25 -15.93
C PHE A 258 0.13 -4.94 -15.60
N ARG A 259 -0.53 -5.46 -16.63
CA ARG A 259 -1.78 -6.22 -16.50
C ARG A 259 -1.50 -7.69 -16.20
N ASN A 260 -2.33 -8.25 -15.33
CA ASN A 260 -2.39 -9.67 -15.01
C ASN A 260 -3.56 -10.37 -15.71
N THR A 261 -4.45 -9.59 -16.36
CA THR A 261 -5.63 -10.07 -17.07
C THR A 261 -5.72 -9.45 -18.47
N LEU A 262 -6.33 -10.20 -19.39
CA LEU A 262 -6.67 -9.77 -20.73
C LEU A 262 -7.89 -8.84 -20.71
N SER A 263 -8.23 -8.24 -21.86
CA SER A 263 -9.37 -7.33 -21.98
C SER A 263 -10.73 -7.98 -21.72
N ASP A 264 -10.82 -9.31 -21.85
CA ASP A 264 -12.02 -10.10 -21.55
C ASP A 264 -12.12 -10.51 -20.06
N GLY A 265 -11.16 -10.10 -19.22
CA GLY A 265 -11.09 -10.42 -17.80
C GLY A 265 -10.43 -11.77 -17.48
N SER A 266 -10.11 -12.59 -18.50
CA SER A 266 -9.36 -13.83 -18.28
C SER A 266 -7.92 -13.52 -17.86
N VAL A 267 -7.27 -14.45 -17.14
CA VAL A 267 -5.89 -14.27 -16.69
C VAL A 267 -4.92 -14.26 -17.88
N ASP A 268 -3.94 -13.35 -17.86
CA ASP A 268 -2.94 -13.24 -18.92
C ASP A 268 -1.75 -14.16 -18.63
N PRO A 269 -1.57 -15.29 -19.37
CA PRO A 269 -0.45 -16.19 -19.15
C PRO A 269 0.90 -15.55 -19.49
N MET A 270 0.94 -14.43 -20.21
CA MET A 270 2.18 -13.72 -20.56
C MET A 270 2.67 -12.81 -19.43
N SER A 271 1.85 -12.59 -18.40
CA SER A 271 2.21 -11.85 -17.18
C SER A 271 3.10 -12.62 -16.20
N GLU A 272 3.48 -13.87 -16.52
CA GLU A 272 4.42 -14.64 -15.69
C GLU A 272 5.75 -13.90 -15.58
N HIS A 273 6.15 -13.57 -14.36
CA HIS A 273 7.34 -12.75 -14.14
C HIS A 273 8.11 -13.19 -12.89
N GLU A 274 9.37 -12.77 -12.85
CA GLU A 274 10.26 -12.98 -11.71
C GLU A 274 10.96 -11.68 -11.32
N GLY A 275 11.37 -11.60 -10.06
CA GLY A 275 12.41 -10.68 -9.62
C GLY A 275 13.74 -11.40 -9.65
N SER A 276 14.56 -11.13 -10.67
CA SER A 276 15.86 -11.80 -10.85
C SER A 276 16.78 -11.56 -9.64
N SER A 277 17.75 -12.46 -9.43
CA SER A 277 18.61 -12.42 -8.24
C SER A 277 19.40 -11.12 -8.11
N ILE A 278 19.52 -10.62 -6.88
CA ILE A 278 20.41 -9.49 -6.58
C ILE A 278 21.85 -10.00 -6.52
N ILE A 279 22.73 -9.38 -7.31
CA ILE A 279 24.16 -9.71 -7.35
C ILE A 279 24.92 -8.88 -6.32
N SER A 280 24.63 -7.58 -6.23
CA SER A 280 25.25 -6.66 -5.27
C SER A 280 24.36 -5.45 -5.02
N GLY A 281 24.54 -4.77 -3.89
CA GLY A 281 23.63 -3.72 -3.42
C GLY A 281 22.38 -4.29 -2.77
N THR A 282 21.37 -3.46 -2.53
CA THR A 282 20.05 -3.89 -2.02
C THR A 282 18.97 -3.23 -2.87
N LYS A 283 18.01 -4.00 -3.37
CA LYS A 283 16.87 -3.49 -4.14
C LYS A 283 15.68 -3.25 -3.21
N TYR A 284 15.03 -2.10 -3.39
CA TYR A 284 13.79 -1.75 -2.70
C TYR A 284 12.68 -1.43 -3.69
N LEU A 285 11.48 -1.99 -3.44
CA LEU A 285 10.28 -1.71 -4.21
C LEU A 285 9.13 -1.32 -3.29
N ALA A 286 8.19 -0.52 -3.79
CA ALA A 286 6.83 -0.49 -3.27
C ALA A 286 5.91 -1.18 -4.29
N SER A 287 5.27 -2.27 -3.88
CA SER A 287 4.32 -3.03 -4.67
C SER A 287 2.90 -2.70 -4.26
N ARG A 288 1.99 -2.65 -5.23
CA ARG A 288 0.56 -2.57 -4.99
C ARG A 288 -0.20 -3.35 -6.07
N TRP A 289 -0.98 -4.31 -5.62
CA TRP A 289 -1.94 -5.02 -6.49
C TRP A 289 -3.27 -4.26 -6.54
N ILE A 290 -3.88 -4.23 -7.72
CA ILE A 290 -5.14 -3.54 -7.97
C ILE A 290 -6.16 -4.58 -8.42
N ARG A 291 -7.30 -4.63 -7.72
CA ARG A 291 -8.37 -5.58 -7.96
C ARG A 291 -9.36 -5.09 -9.02
N GLU A 292 -10.16 -5.99 -9.60
CA GLU A 292 -11.26 -5.67 -10.52
C GLU A 292 -12.35 -4.81 -9.87
N ARG A 293 -12.64 -5.06 -8.59
CA ARG A 293 -13.67 -4.38 -7.80
C ARG A 293 -13.09 -3.90 -6.47
N ARG A 294 -13.85 -3.09 -5.73
CA ARG A 294 -13.49 -2.56 -4.41
C ARG A 294 -12.92 -3.68 -3.53
N PHE A 295 -11.80 -3.40 -2.87
CA PHE A 295 -11.10 -4.33 -1.98
C PHE A 295 -10.87 -3.76 -0.58
N ALA A 296 -10.71 -2.44 -0.48
CA ALA A 296 -10.58 -1.78 0.81
C ALA A 296 -11.82 -2.04 1.69
N PRO A 297 -11.64 -2.20 3.01
CA PRO A 297 -12.74 -2.43 3.94
C PRO A 297 -13.76 -1.29 3.94
#